data_AF-G0J5B6-F1
#
_entry.id   AF-G0J5B6-F1
#
_cell.length_a   1.000
_cell.length_b   1.000
_cell.length_c   1.000
_cell.angle_alpha   90.00
_cell.angle_beta   90.00
_cell.angle_gamma   90.00
#
_symmetry.space_group_name_H-M   'P 1'
#
loop_
_entity.id
_entity.type
_entity.pdbx_description
1 polymer ?
#
loop_
_entity_poly.entity_id
_entity_poly.type
_entity_poly.pdbx_seq_one_letter_code
_entity_poly.pdbx_strand_id
1 'polypeptide(L)'
;MTLKRKKVLAIAGATGYIGRWFMDRFKDYYHIIGLSRKEVVENPLKEIEWRQVELYSISSTTEALQGVDYAIYLVHSMNATTRLNQGSFEDTDLLLADNFARAATANAVEQIIYLGGILPKGEPEEEWSLHLKSRLEVEKTLSTGSAALTALRASIIVGPGGSSFDMIKNLVKKLPVMVCPKWTESNTQPISLRDTLTIIDSCLGNEAVYDKAIEIGNPEVMSYKEMLIRTSKVMGKKRWIFSVPFFSPGLSKLWVGYFGESPSQLVSPLVESLKHTMTVSQELSFKQKNISYQSYDEAVKIALQSKEEPVLPKFRSLKTQKNTVRSIQRMANLRGRSAFWAANRYKVWLPTFFKSIIKAKEDEKKVISFYLFSIKKPMLQLSWVKDRSDKKRQLFYITGGYLVSRANYGWLEFREVLDGKYIISAIHEFVPKIPWLIYVNTQARLHLWVMNRYAKYLNAVGRRKSTVK
;
A
#
# COMPACT_ATOMS: atom_id res chain seq x y z
N MET A 1 -7.90 35.73 25.10
CA MET A 1 -7.30 35.04 23.94
C MET A 1 -7.86 33.63 23.89
N THR A 2 -8.75 33.35 22.94
CA THR A 2 -9.27 32.00 22.72
C THR A 2 -8.12 31.15 22.18
N LEU A 3 -7.63 30.18 22.96
CA LEU A 3 -6.63 29.22 22.51
C LEU A 3 -7.16 28.55 21.23
N LYS A 4 -6.53 28.83 20.08
CA LYS A 4 -6.92 28.25 18.80
C LYS A 4 -6.74 26.74 18.93
N ARG A 5 -7.83 25.98 18.78
CA ARG A 5 -7.82 24.51 18.88
C ARG A 5 -6.77 23.94 17.92
N LYS A 6 -5.91 23.03 18.41
CA LYS A 6 -4.96 22.30 17.56
C LYS A 6 -5.73 21.55 16.47
N LYS A 7 -5.22 21.59 15.23
CA LYS A 7 -5.74 20.78 14.13
C LYS A 7 -5.53 19.30 14.42
N VAL A 8 -6.52 18.48 14.11
CA VAL A 8 -6.53 17.03 14.33
C VAL A 8 -5.91 16.34 13.13
N LEU A 9 -4.81 15.62 13.36
CA LEU A 9 -4.01 14.97 12.32
C LEU A 9 -3.99 13.46 12.50
N ALA A 10 -4.54 12.71 11.54
CA ALA A 10 -4.44 11.25 11.54
C ALA A 10 -3.24 10.75 10.72
N ILE A 11 -2.50 9.77 11.22
CA ILE A 11 -1.34 9.20 10.52
C ILE A 11 -1.56 7.71 10.24
N ALA A 12 -1.87 7.37 8.99
CA ALA A 12 -1.88 5.99 8.52
C ALA A 12 -0.44 5.52 8.29
N GLY A 13 0.00 4.47 8.99
CA GLY A 13 1.41 4.08 9.03
C GLY A 13 2.20 4.73 10.17
N ALA A 14 1.51 5.18 11.23
CA ALA A 14 2.09 5.82 12.42
C ALA A 14 3.22 5.00 13.08
N THR A 15 3.13 3.66 13.09
CA THR A 15 4.17 2.80 13.67
C THR A 15 5.41 2.65 12.78
N GLY A 16 5.35 3.14 11.54
CA GLY A 16 6.45 3.06 10.57
C GLY A 16 7.57 4.05 10.87
N TYR A 17 8.60 4.02 10.02
CA TYR A 17 9.77 4.89 10.12
C TYR A 17 9.40 6.38 10.12
N ILE A 18 8.76 6.87 9.06
CA ILE A 18 8.40 8.29 8.97
C ILE A 18 7.34 8.67 10.00
N GLY A 19 6.34 7.81 10.21
CA GLY A 19 5.23 8.06 11.12
C GLY A 19 5.69 8.33 12.55
N ARG A 20 6.53 7.47 13.12
CA ARG A 20 6.98 7.63 14.53
C ARG A 20 7.79 8.89 14.74
N TRP A 21 8.67 9.24 13.78
CA TRP A 21 9.49 10.44 13.86
C TRP A 21 8.68 11.72 13.65
N PHE A 22 7.65 11.66 12.79
CA PHE A 22 6.72 12.78 12.65
C PHE A 22 5.95 13.02 13.96
N MET A 23 5.40 11.96 14.56
CA MET A 23 4.68 12.06 15.84
C MET A 23 5.55 12.62 16.95
N ASP A 24 6.76 12.06 17.11
CA ASP A 24 7.71 12.50 18.13
C ASP A 24 8.05 14.00 18.02
N ARG A 25 8.30 14.46 16.79
CA ARG A 25 8.70 15.85 16.53
C ARG A 25 7.56 16.86 16.62
N PHE A 26 6.33 16.47 16.25
CA PHE A 26 5.22 17.41 16.06
C PHE A 26 4.02 17.20 17.00
N LYS A 27 4.13 16.33 18.02
CA LYS A 27 3.10 16.10 19.05
C LYS A 27 2.60 17.37 19.75
N ASP A 28 3.45 18.39 19.87
CA ASP A 28 3.09 19.64 20.53
C ASP A 28 2.40 20.64 19.59
N TYR A 29 2.41 20.39 18.28
CA TYR A 29 1.83 21.29 17.27
C TYR A 29 0.42 20.85 16.83
N TYR A 30 0.16 19.55 16.81
CA TYR A 30 -1.11 18.96 16.35
C TYR A 30 -1.76 18.12 17.44
N HIS A 31 -3.08 17.89 17.32
CA HIS A 31 -3.72 16.77 18.02
C HIS A 31 -3.56 15.53 17.16
N ILE A 32 -2.56 14.70 17.46
CA ILE A 32 -2.17 13.58 16.59
C ILE A 32 -2.92 12.31 16.96
N ILE A 33 -3.51 11.67 15.95
CA ILE A 33 -4.10 10.34 16.01
C ILE A 33 -3.20 9.36 15.24
N GLY A 34 -2.48 8.51 15.96
CA GLY A 34 -1.76 7.38 15.40
C GLY A 34 -2.72 6.25 15.01
N LEU A 35 -2.74 5.87 13.73
CA LEU A 35 -3.54 4.73 13.28
C LEU A 35 -2.73 3.43 13.36
N SER A 36 -3.28 2.42 14.03
CA SER A 36 -2.65 1.11 14.22
C SER A 36 -3.59 -0.04 13.87
N ARG A 37 -3.04 -1.13 13.31
CA ARG A 37 -3.79 -2.38 13.09
C ARG A 37 -4.13 -3.10 14.39
N LYS A 38 -3.34 -2.87 15.44
CA LYS A 38 -3.47 -3.52 16.74
C LYS A 38 -3.92 -2.52 17.78
N GLU A 39 -4.75 -2.99 18.69
CA GLU A 39 -5.13 -2.27 19.91
C GLU A 39 -3.87 -1.94 20.75
N VAL A 40 -3.77 -0.68 21.17
CA VAL A 40 -2.72 -0.20 22.08
C VAL A 40 -3.14 -0.51 23.51
N VAL A 41 -2.26 -1.17 24.27
CA VAL A 41 -2.49 -1.50 25.69
C VAL A 41 -1.74 -0.57 26.64
N GLU A 42 -0.62 -0.01 26.19
CA GLU A 42 0.19 0.92 26.96
C GLU A 42 0.72 1.99 26.00
N ASN A 43 0.40 3.25 26.28
CA ASN A 43 0.82 4.39 25.48
C ASN A 43 1.84 5.24 26.25
N PRO A 44 3.14 5.18 25.91
CA PRO A 44 4.17 5.96 26.59
C PRO A 44 4.09 7.46 26.26
N LEU A 45 3.48 7.82 25.12
CA LEU A 45 3.32 9.20 24.66
C LEU A 45 1.84 9.60 24.75
N LYS A 46 1.43 10.14 25.91
CA LYS A 46 0.03 10.50 26.20
C LYS A 46 -0.52 11.60 25.30
N GLU A 47 0.35 12.36 24.66
CA GLU A 47 0.05 13.42 23.69
C GLU A 47 -0.46 12.85 22.36
N ILE A 48 -0.20 11.56 22.09
CA ILE A 48 -0.65 10.86 20.89
C ILE A 48 -1.88 10.02 21.23
N GLU A 49 -3.00 10.31 20.57
CA GLU A 49 -4.18 9.44 20.57
C GLU A 49 -3.93 8.25 19.63
N TRP A 50 -4.37 7.05 20.00
CA TRP A 50 -4.27 5.87 19.13
C TRP A 50 -5.64 5.31 18.81
N ARG A 51 -5.90 5.09 17.51
CA ARG A 51 -7.12 4.41 17.04
C ARG A 51 -6.75 3.12 16.33
N GLN A 52 -7.44 2.04 16.71
CA GLN A 52 -7.34 0.79 15.98
C GLN A 52 -8.09 0.91 14.66
N VAL A 53 -7.45 0.52 13.56
CA VAL A 53 -8.03 0.54 12.23
C VAL A 53 -7.66 -0.72 11.44
N GLU A 54 -8.66 -1.29 10.77
CA GLU A 54 -8.45 -2.28 9.72
C GLU A 54 -8.69 -1.61 8.36
N LEU A 55 -7.61 -1.19 7.69
CA LEU A 55 -7.70 -0.41 6.44
C LEU A 55 -8.35 -1.18 5.28
N TYR A 56 -8.44 -2.51 5.36
CA TYR A 56 -9.23 -3.30 4.41
C TYR A 56 -10.74 -3.12 4.59
N SER A 57 -11.18 -2.67 5.76
CA SER A 57 -12.57 -2.42 6.12
C SER A 57 -12.89 -0.92 6.04
N ILE A 58 -13.66 -0.51 5.03
CA ILE A 58 -14.08 0.89 4.89
C ILE A 58 -14.73 1.43 6.16
N SER A 59 -15.58 0.65 6.85
CA SER A 59 -16.28 1.12 8.04
C SER A 59 -15.33 1.35 9.21
N SER A 60 -14.30 0.50 9.36
CA SER A 60 -13.25 0.70 10.37
C SER A 60 -12.43 1.95 10.05
N THR A 61 -12.08 2.16 8.77
CA THR A 61 -11.35 3.37 8.34
C THR A 61 -12.19 4.64 8.53
N THR A 62 -13.49 4.60 8.21
CA THR A 62 -14.40 5.72 8.42
C THR A 62 -14.53 6.08 9.90
N GLU A 63 -14.69 5.09 10.78
CA GLU A 63 -14.72 5.31 12.23
C GLU A 63 -13.41 5.92 12.74
N ALA A 64 -12.27 5.38 12.29
CA ALA A 64 -10.96 5.86 12.70
C ALA A 64 -10.67 7.31 12.28
N LEU A 65 -11.28 7.80 11.19
CA LEU A 65 -11.12 9.17 10.68
C LEU A 65 -12.14 10.18 11.20
N GLN A 66 -13.01 9.81 12.15
CA GLN A 66 -13.98 10.74 12.73
C GLN A 66 -13.31 11.95 13.39
N GLY A 67 -13.72 13.16 12.99
CA GLY A 67 -13.23 14.42 13.53
C GLY A 67 -11.79 14.78 13.13
N VAL A 68 -11.26 14.18 12.07
CA VAL A 68 -9.91 14.46 11.53
C VAL A 68 -9.95 15.63 10.56
N ASP A 69 -9.08 16.62 10.75
CA ASP A 69 -8.89 17.74 9.82
C ASP A 69 -7.94 17.34 8.68
N TYR A 70 -6.77 16.77 9.02
CA TYR A 70 -5.71 16.41 8.06
C TYR A 70 -5.28 14.96 8.22
N ALA A 71 -4.80 14.35 7.14
CA ALA A 71 -4.27 12.99 7.18
C ALA A 71 -2.88 12.89 6.53
N ILE A 72 -1.98 12.10 7.12
CA ILE A 72 -0.75 11.65 6.46
C ILE A 72 -0.90 10.16 6.14
N TYR A 73 -0.76 9.81 4.85
CA TYR A 73 -0.84 8.43 4.37
C TYR A 73 0.56 7.89 4.03
N LEU A 74 1.06 6.99 4.89
CA LEU A 74 2.40 6.36 4.79
C LEU A 74 2.33 4.85 4.57
N VAL A 75 1.14 4.32 4.29
CA VAL A 75 0.92 2.87 4.19
C VAL A 75 1.53 2.33 2.90
N HIS A 76 2.22 1.20 3.03
CA HIS A 76 2.76 0.46 1.90
C HIS A 76 2.67 -1.05 2.17
N SER A 77 2.05 -1.79 1.26
CA SER A 77 1.57 -3.15 1.47
C SER A 77 2.54 -4.23 1.00
N MET A 78 3.84 -3.99 1.07
CA MET A 78 4.82 -4.98 0.64
C MET A 78 4.96 -6.18 1.58
N ASN A 79 4.45 -6.08 2.82
CA ASN A 79 4.42 -7.19 3.77
C ASN A 79 3.01 -7.79 3.84
N ALA A 80 2.89 -9.10 3.65
CA ALA A 80 1.63 -9.81 3.78
C ALA A 80 1.04 -9.65 5.20
N THR A 81 -0.28 -9.46 5.28
CA THR A 81 -0.99 -9.20 6.55
C THR A 81 -1.85 -10.37 7.04
N THR A 82 -2.01 -11.41 6.21
CA THR A 82 -2.77 -12.63 6.50
C THR A 82 -1.91 -13.88 6.26
N ARG A 83 -2.34 -15.04 6.80
CA ARG A 83 -1.63 -16.32 6.63
C ARG A 83 -1.55 -16.75 5.16
N LEU A 84 -2.59 -16.44 4.40
CA LEU A 84 -2.57 -16.51 2.94
C LEU A 84 -3.08 -15.18 2.36
N ASN A 85 -2.24 -14.52 1.57
CA ASN A 85 -2.62 -13.39 0.74
C ASN A 85 -2.42 -13.77 -0.73
N GLN A 86 -3.52 -13.89 -1.47
CA GLN A 86 -3.54 -14.16 -2.91
C GLN A 86 -3.86 -12.87 -3.68
N GLY A 87 -3.05 -11.84 -3.46
CA GLY A 87 -3.09 -10.58 -4.19
C GLY A 87 -1.68 -10.02 -4.33
N SER A 88 -1.44 -9.22 -5.38
CA SER A 88 -0.19 -8.47 -5.49
C SER A 88 -0.15 -7.34 -4.45
N PHE A 89 1.04 -6.85 -4.15
CA PHE A 89 1.17 -5.69 -3.26
C PHE A 89 0.52 -4.45 -3.91
N GLU A 90 0.58 -4.31 -5.25
CA GLU A 90 -0.04 -3.18 -5.94
C GLU A 90 -1.57 -3.19 -5.85
N ASP A 91 -2.20 -4.36 -5.93
CA ASP A 91 -3.66 -4.52 -5.74
C ASP A 91 -4.08 -4.21 -4.31
N THR A 92 -3.23 -4.60 -3.37
CA THR A 92 -3.45 -4.35 -1.96
C THR A 92 -3.37 -2.85 -1.66
N ASP A 93 -2.29 -2.19 -2.07
CA ASP A 93 -2.09 -0.76 -1.87
C ASP A 93 -3.21 0.07 -2.49
N LEU A 94 -3.63 -0.30 -3.71
CA LEU A 94 -4.76 0.33 -4.39
C LEU A 94 -6.06 0.23 -3.57
N LEU A 95 -6.36 -0.96 -3.03
CA LEU A 95 -7.56 -1.17 -2.23
C LEU A 95 -7.54 -0.38 -0.90
N LEU A 96 -6.39 -0.35 -0.21
CA LEU A 96 -6.23 0.40 1.03
C LEU A 96 -6.36 1.90 0.79
N ALA A 97 -5.75 2.42 -0.28
CA ALA A 97 -5.83 3.82 -0.67
C ALA A 97 -7.27 4.23 -1.01
N ASP A 98 -8.01 3.41 -1.76
CA ASP A 98 -9.42 3.70 -2.10
C ASP A 98 -10.31 3.68 -0.85
N ASN A 99 -10.11 2.73 0.08
CA ASN A 99 -10.81 2.75 1.36
C ASN A 99 -10.50 4.03 2.16
N PHE A 100 -9.25 4.46 2.18
CA PHE A 100 -8.83 5.66 2.90
C PHE A 100 -9.42 6.92 2.27
N ALA A 101 -9.38 7.07 0.94
CA ALA A 101 -9.94 8.21 0.22
C ALA A 101 -11.46 8.34 0.43
N ARG A 102 -12.19 7.22 0.39
CA ARG A 102 -13.63 7.19 0.67
C ARG A 102 -13.95 7.54 2.13
N ALA A 103 -13.16 7.01 3.07
CA ALA A 103 -13.33 7.31 4.49
C ALA A 103 -13.00 8.77 4.81
N ALA A 104 -11.97 9.34 4.18
CA ALA A 104 -11.62 10.74 4.28
C ALA A 104 -12.76 11.63 3.75
N THR A 105 -13.34 11.27 2.60
CA THR A 105 -14.52 11.94 2.02
C THR A 105 -15.71 11.90 2.98
N ALA A 106 -16.01 10.73 3.55
CA ALA A 106 -17.13 10.55 4.48
C ALA A 106 -16.98 11.35 5.79
N ASN A 107 -15.75 11.71 6.18
CA ASN A 107 -15.45 12.50 7.37
C ASN A 107 -15.07 13.95 7.06
N ALA A 108 -15.20 14.39 5.81
CA ALA A 108 -14.82 15.73 5.35
C ALA A 108 -13.39 16.15 5.76
N VAL A 109 -12.44 15.20 5.68
CA VAL A 109 -11.01 15.50 5.85
C VAL A 109 -10.60 16.55 4.82
N GLU A 110 -9.94 17.62 5.26
CA GLU A 110 -9.58 18.77 4.42
C GLU A 110 -8.43 18.41 3.47
N GLN A 111 -7.41 17.71 3.95
CA GLN A 111 -6.20 17.40 3.20
C GLN A 111 -5.63 16.02 3.51
N ILE A 112 -5.11 15.35 2.48
CA ILE A 112 -4.26 14.16 2.60
C ILE A 112 -2.85 14.52 2.10
N ILE A 113 -1.85 14.32 2.94
CA ILE A 113 -0.44 14.25 2.53
C ILE A 113 -0.10 12.80 2.21
N TYR A 114 0.24 12.51 0.97
CA TYR A 114 0.76 11.21 0.56
C TYR A 114 2.26 11.28 0.37
N LEU A 115 3.03 10.47 1.11
CA LEU A 115 4.46 10.32 0.87
C LEU A 115 4.67 9.18 -0.11
N GLY A 116 4.92 9.52 -1.37
CA GLY A 116 5.17 8.67 -2.54
C GLY A 116 6.67 8.40 -2.78
N GLY A 117 7.04 8.19 -4.03
CA GLY A 117 8.44 8.14 -4.50
C GLY A 117 8.58 8.93 -5.80
N ILE A 118 9.77 9.45 -6.10
CA ILE A 118 10.05 10.10 -7.39
C ILE A 118 9.77 9.10 -8.52
N LEU A 119 9.24 9.60 -9.64
CA LEU A 119 8.89 8.79 -10.80
C LEU A 119 9.98 8.95 -11.89
N PRO A 120 10.23 7.92 -12.73
CA PRO A 120 11.16 8.03 -13.85
C PRO A 120 10.73 9.13 -14.82
N LYS A 121 11.70 9.80 -15.45
CA LYS A 121 11.46 10.89 -16.41
C LYS A 121 11.90 10.47 -17.80
N GLY A 122 11.12 10.85 -18.81
CA GLY A 122 11.45 10.55 -20.21
C GLY A 122 11.37 9.08 -20.59
N GLU A 123 10.84 8.23 -19.70
CA GLU A 123 10.62 6.81 -19.92
C GLU A 123 9.13 6.52 -19.93
N PRO A 124 8.63 5.69 -20.88
CA PRO A 124 7.21 5.32 -20.91
C PRO A 124 6.81 4.56 -19.64
N GLU A 125 5.59 4.80 -19.13
CA GLU A 125 5.10 4.17 -17.90
C GLU A 125 5.23 2.64 -17.98
N GLU A 126 5.10 2.03 -19.16
CA GLU A 126 5.21 0.59 -19.39
C GLU A 126 6.56 0.00 -18.93
N GLU A 127 7.64 0.77 -19.01
CA GLU A 127 9.00 0.35 -18.65
C GLU A 127 9.31 0.45 -17.14
N TRP A 128 8.44 1.14 -16.40
CA TRP A 128 8.60 1.33 -14.96
C TRP A 128 8.37 0.02 -14.20
N SER A 129 9.10 -0.12 -13.09
CA SER A 129 8.86 -1.23 -12.14
C SER A 129 7.42 -1.24 -11.63
N LEU A 130 6.91 -2.42 -11.28
CA LEU A 130 5.58 -2.57 -10.67
C LEU A 130 5.43 -1.74 -9.39
N HIS A 131 6.52 -1.59 -8.63
CA HIS A 131 6.54 -0.77 -7.43
C HIS A 131 6.25 0.70 -7.76
N LEU A 132 6.95 1.29 -8.73
CA LEU A 132 6.74 2.70 -9.10
C LEU A 132 5.34 2.95 -9.67
N LYS A 133 4.84 2.03 -10.51
CA LYS A 133 3.45 2.07 -11.00
C LYS A 133 2.45 2.07 -9.85
N SER A 134 2.61 1.17 -8.88
CA SER A 134 1.76 1.11 -7.70
C SER A 134 1.75 2.40 -6.90
N ARG A 135 2.90 3.08 -6.76
CA ARG A 135 3.00 4.35 -6.04
C ARG A 135 2.21 5.47 -6.72
N LEU A 136 2.25 5.53 -8.05
CA LEU A 136 1.43 6.46 -8.83
C LEU A 136 -0.06 6.09 -8.79
N GLU A 137 -0.41 4.80 -8.79
CA GLU A 137 -1.80 4.37 -8.66
C GLU A 137 -2.40 4.74 -7.29
N VAL A 138 -1.64 4.61 -6.21
CA VAL A 138 -2.05 5.07 -4.87
C VAL A 138 -2.27 6.58 -4.88
N GLU A 139 -1.33 7.34 -5.45
CA GLU A 139 -1.45 8.80 -5.60
C GLU A 139 -2.77 9.17 -6.29
N LYS A 140 -3.00 8.63 -7.50
CA LYS A 140 -4.22 8.85 -8.29
C LYS A 140 -5.48 8.42 -7.55
N THR A 141 -5.39 7.39 -6.71
CA THR A 141 -6.56 6.87 -5.97
C THR A 141 -6.90 7.77 -4.80
N LEU A 142 -5.90 8.26 -4.06
CA LEU A 142 -6.12 9.18 -2.94
C LEU A 142 -6.72 10.51 -3.42
N SER A 143 -6.42 10.96 -4.65
CA SER A 143 -7.00 12.17 -5.25
C SER A 143 -8.44 12.01 -5.75
N THR A 144 -9.04 10.81 -5.68
CA THR A 144 -10.44 10.62 -6.13
C THR A 144 -11.48 11.08 -5.10
N GLY A 145 -11.06 11.35 -3.86
CA GLY A 145 -11.92 11.80 -2.78
C GLY A 145 -12.15 13.32 -2.77
N SER A 146 -12.87 13.81 -1.75
CA SER A 146 -13.08 15.26 -1.56
C SER A 146 -11.94 15.97 -0.84
N ALA A 147 -11.02 15.23 -0.21
CA ALA A 147 -9.87 15.80 0.48
C ALA A 147 -8.81 16.22 -0.53
N ALA A 148 -8.26 17.42 -0.38
CA ALA A 148 -7.18 17.89 -1.24
C ALA A 148 -5.93 17.00 -1.09
N LEU A 149 -5.35 16.55 -2.20
CA LEU A 149 -4.16 15.68 -2.15
C LEU A 149 -2.89 16.48 -2.36
N THR A 150 -1.97 16.46 -1.39
CA THR A 150 -0.58 16.84 -1.64
C THR A 150 0.29 15.59 -1.71
N ALA A 151 0.79 15.28 -2.91
CA ALA A 151 1.63 14.11 -3.16
C ALA A 151 3.11 14.47 -3.07
N LEU A 152 3.76 14.14 -1.95
CA LEU A 152 5.20 14.30 -1.75
C LEU A 152 5.94 13.09 -2.32
N ARG A 153 6.57 13.26 -3.48
CA ARG A 153 7.39 12.25 -4.15
C ARG A 153 8.83 12.35 -3.67
N ALA A 154 9.19 11.51 -2.70
CA ALA A 154 10.50 11.56 -2.08
C ALA A 154 11.54 10.71 -2.81
N SER A 155 12.79 11.18 -2.81
CA SER A 155 13.95 10.34 -3.03
C SER A 155 14.22 9.44 -1.81
N ILE A 156 15.38 8.76 -1.76
CA ILE A 156 15.77 7.96 -0.60
C ILE A 156 15.86 8.85 0.63
N ILE A 157 15.07 8.52 1.65
CA ILE A 157 15.08 9.22 2.94
C ILE A 157 16.14 8.58 3.84
N VAL A 158 17.14 9.37 4.23
CA VAL A 158 18.29 8.95 5.06
C VAL A 158 18.09 9.41 6.49
N GLY A 159 18.11 8.46 7.42
CA GLY A 159 17.93 8.72 8.84
C GLY A 159 17.78 7.43 9.66
N PRO A 160 17.69 7.56 10.99
CA PRO A 160 17.66 6.43 11.92
C PRO A 160 16.38 5.58 11.82
N GLY A 161 16.52 4.28 11.55
CA GLY A 161 15.40 3.34 11.40
C GLY A 161 14.82 3.27 9.99
N GLY A 162 15.48 3.88 9.00
CA GLY A 162 15.06 3.83 7.60
C GLY A 162 15.58 2.59 6.86
N SER A 163 14.68 1.73 6.37
CA SER A 163 15.02 0.47 5.70
C SER A 163 15.96 0.63 4.49
N SER A 164 15.76 1.67 3.67
CA SER A 164 16.59 1.91 2.49
C SER A 164 18.03 2.26 2.87
N PHE A 165 18.21 3.09 3.90
CA PHE A 165 19.54 3.41 4.40
C PHE A 165 20.17 2.23 5.17
N ASP A 166 19.37 1.48 5.92
CA ASP A 166 19.84 0.27 6.61
C ASP A 166 20.42 -0.77 5.64
N MET A 167 19.84 -0.89 4.45
CA MET A 167 20.37 -1.73 3.38
C MET A 167 21.79 -1.27 2.95
N ILE A 168 21.97 0.03 2.68
CA ILE A 168 23.27 0.62 2.32
C ILE A 168 24.29 0.42 3.45
N LYS A 169 23.89 0.75 4.68
CA LYS A 169 24.69 0.54 5.90
C LYS A 169 25.13 -0.91 6.04
N ASN A 170 24.21 -1.86 5.83
CA ASN A 170 24.48 -3.29 5.98
C ASN A 170 25.44 -3.82 4.89
N LEU A 171 25.29 -3.38 3.64
CA LEU A 171 26.22 -3.69 2.56
C LEU A 171 27.64 -3.18 2.90
N VAL A 172 27.76 -1.91 3.28
CA VAL A 172 29.04 -1.30 3.68
C VAL A 172 29.64 -2.00 4.90
N LYS A 173 28.80 -2.37 5.89
CA LYS A 173 29.25 -3.05 7.11
C LYS A 173 29.87 -4.41 6.80
N LYS A 174 29.22 -5.21 5.95
CA LYS A 174 29.51 -6.64 5.75
C LYS A 174 30.48 -6.92 4.61
N LEU A 175 30.48 -6.11 3.55
CA LEU A 175 31.19 -6.44 2.32
C LEU A 175 32.45 -5.60 2.17
N PRO A 176 33.66 -6.20 2.25
CA PRO A 176 34.91 -5.49 2.00
C PRO A 176 35.11 -5.15 0.53
N VAL A 177 34.54 -5.96 -0.37
CA VAL A 177 34.58 -5.79 -1.83
C VAL A 177 33.15 -5.81 -2.36
N MET A 178 32.78 -4.82 -3.18
CA MET A 178 31.46 -4.67 -3.77
C MET A 178 31.58 -4.51 -5.29
N VAL A 179 31.00 -5.48 -6.01
CA VAL A 179 30.90 -5.46 -7.47
C VAL A 179 29.54 -4.88 -7.83
N CYS A 180 29.53 -3.61 -8.20
CA CYS A 180 28.32 -2.83 -8.43
C CYS A 180 27.89 -2.93 -9.90
N PRO A 181 26.70 -3.46 -10.22
CA PRO A 181 26.23 -3.50 -11.60
C PRO A 181 25.92 -2.09 -12.12
N LYS A 182 25.90 -1.89 -13.44
CA LYS A 182 25.71 -0.57 -14.09
C LYS A 182 24.58 0.30 -13.52
N TRP A 183 23.47 -0.29 -13.04
CA TRP A 183 22.36 0.45 -12.44
C TRP A 183 22.74 1.25 -11.19
N THR A 184 23.80 0.89 -10.47
CA THR A 184 24.25 1.66 -9.29
C THR A 184 24.78 3.05 -9.66
N GLU A 185 25.05 3.29 -10.95
CA GLU A 185 25.44 4.59 -11.48
C GLU A 185 24.23 5.49 -11.77
N SER A 186 23.00 4.99 -11.63
CA SER A 186 21.80 5.81 -11.78
C SER A 186 21.74 6.89 -10.69
N ASN A 187 21.41 8.11 -11.11
CA ASN A 187 21.44 9.29 -10.26
C ASN A 187 20.17 9.42 -9.41
N THR A 188 20.35 9.92 -8.19
CA THR A 188 19.31 10.17 -7.20
C THR A 188 19.66 11.40 -6.35
N GLN A 189 18.76 11.84 -5.47
CA GLN A 189 18.89 13.03 -4.62
C GLN A 189 18.47 12.73 -3.17
N PRO A 190 19.24 11.92 -2.42
CA PRO A 190 18.84 11.41 -1.12
C PRO A 190 18.59 12.57 -0.15
N ILE A 191 17.47 12.53 0.57
CA ILE A 191 17.03 13.60 1.47
C ILE A 191 17.12 13.14 2.93
N SER A 192 17.47 14.04 3.84
CA SER A 192 17.48 13.70 5.27
C SER A 192 16.05 13.50 5.80
N LEU A 193 15.90 12.63 6.81
CA LEU A 193 14.67 12.47 7.57
C LEU A 193 14.18 13.82 8.12
N ARG A 194 15.10 14.60 8.70
CA ARG A 194 14.81 15.92 9.28
C ARG A 194 14.15 16.85 8.25
N ASP A 195 14.69 16.88 7.04
CA ASP A 195 14.19 17.76 5.97
C ASP A 195 12.85 17.25 5.44
N THR A 196 12.72 15.95 5.26
CA THR A 196 11.44 15.34 4.84
C THR A 196 10.32 15.67 5.82
N LEU A 197 10.55 15.51 7.12
CA LEU A 197 9.57 15.83 8.16
C LEU A 197 9.22 17.33 8.19
N THR A 198 10.21 18.20 7.98
CA THR A 198 10.01 19.65 7.90
C THR A 198 9.16 20.04 6.69
N ILE A 199 9.36 19.36 5.55
CA ILE A 199 8.58 19.59 4.33
C ILE A 199 7.14 19.09 4.51
N ILE A 200 6.94 17.90 5.09
CA ILE A 200 5.60 17.38 5.39
C ILE A 200 4.82 18.39 6.24
N ASP A 201 5.41 18.88 7.33
CA ASP A 201 4.80 19.89 8.20
C ASP A 201 4.48 21.20 7.47
N SER A 202 5.38 21.67 6.60
CA SER A 202 5.19 22.91 5.83
C SER A 202 4.08 22.82 4.77
N CYS A 203 3.64 21.59 4.44
CA CYS A 203 2.54 21.33 3.51
C CYS A 203 1.18 21.20 4.21
N LEU A 204 1.14 20.90 5.51
CA LEU A 204 -0.11 20.70 6.24
C LEU A 204 -0.89 22.01 6.36
N GLY A 205 -2.14 22.01 5.88
CA GLY A 205 -3.01 23.18 5.86
C GLY A 205 -2.57 24.30 4.89
N ASN A 206 -1.63 24.01 3.99
CA ASN A 206 -1.14 24.97 3.01
C ASN A 206 -1.87 24.80 1.68
N GLU A 207 -2.88 25.65 1.43
CA GLU A 207 -3.69 25.60 0.20
C GLU A 207 -2.87 25.74 -1.08
N ALA A 208 -1.68 26.36 -1.04
CA ALA A 208 -0.82 26.50 -2.21
C ALA A 208 -0.28 25.16 -2.74
N VAL A 209 -0.36 24.07 -1.96
CA VAL A 209 0.09 22.72 -2.34
C VAL A 209 -1.04 21.71 -2.47
N TYR A 210 -2.29 22.16 -2.38
CA TYR A 210 -3.45 21.31 -2.59
C TYR A 210 -3.49 20.83 -4.05
N ASP A 211 -3.81 19.54 -4.22
CA ASP A 211 -3.91 18.85 -5.51
C ASP A 211 -2.65 18.92 -6.38
N LYS A 212 -1.48 18.96 -5.73
CA LYS A 212 -0.16 19.03 -6.37
C LYS A 212 0.73 17.85 -6.01
N ALA A 213 1.44 17.37 -7.01
CA ALA A 213 2.62 16.54 -6.83
C ALA A 213 3.85 17.43 -6.62
N ILE A 214 4.66 17.10 -5.61
CA ILE A 214 5.88 17.84 -5.25
C ILE A 214 7.00 16.82 -5.03
N GLU A 215 8.10 17.00 -5.73
CA GLU A 215 9.30 16.18 -5.59
C GLU A 215 10.24 16.75 -4.53
N ILE A 216 10.69 15.88 -3.63
CA ILE A 216 11.58 16.25 -2.52
C ILE A 216 12.86 15.42 -2.56
N GLY A 217 13.98 16.13 -2.55
CA GLY A 217 15.34 15.58 -2.60
C GLY A 217 16.32 16.62 -2.04
N ASN A 218 17.50 16.18 -1.61
CA ASN A 218 18.59 17.11 -1.34
C ASN A 218 19.08 17.72 -2.67
N PRO A 219 19.48 19.01 -2.73
CA PRO A 219 20.05 19.61 -3.93
C PRO A 219 21.23 18.83 -4.52
N GLU A 220 22.00 18.13 -3.68
CA GLU A 220 23.14 17.30 -4.09
C GLU A 220 22.67 16.03 -4.82
N VAL A 221 22.99 15.95 -6.13
CA VAL A 221 22.78 14.75 -6.95
C VAL A 221 23.94 13.78 -6.76
N MET A 222 23.64 12.50 -6.55
CA MET A 222 24.65 11.45 -6.47
C MET A 222 24.12 10.10 -6.96
N SER A 223 25.03 9.18 -7.31
CA SER A 223 24.67 7.80 -7.66
C SER A 223 24.58 6.90 -6.41
N TYR A 224 23.95 5.73 -6.55
CA TYR A 224 23.92 4.73 -5.49
C TYR A 224 25.32 4.25 -5.10
N LYS A 225 26.24 4.20 -6.07
CA LYS A 225 27.65 3.90 -5.82
C LYS A 225 28.30 4.96 -4.95
N GLU A 226 28.06 6.24 -5.24
CA GLU A 226 28.60 7.34 -4.43
C GLU A 226 28.02 7.30 -3.00
N MET A 227 26.73 6.96 -2.85
CA MET A 227 26.14 6.72 -1.52
C MET A 227 26.87 5.62 -0.75
N LEU A 228 27.21 4.49 -1.38
CA LEU A 228 27.99 3.41 -0.75
C LEU A 228 29.39 3.88 -0.34
N ILE A 229 30.07 4.63 -1.23
CA ILE A 229 31.40 5.18 -0.98
C ILE A 229 31.38 6.15 0.20
N ARG A 230 30.48 7.15 0.20
CA ARG A 230 30.36 8.14 1.28
C ARG A 230 29.98 7.49 2.60
N THR A 231 29.04 6.56 2.58
CA THR A 231 28.68 5.79 3.77
C THR A 231 29.88 5.02 4.34
N SER A 232 30.73 4.43 3.48
CA SER A 232 31.95 3.77 3.93
C SER A 232 32.97 4.71 4.58
N LYS A 233 33.11 5.93 4.05
CA LYS A 233 33.95 6.98 4.63
C LYS A 233 33.45 7.40 6.01
N VAL A 234 32.15 7.70 6.14
CA VAL A 234 31.54 8.07 7.43
C VAL A 234 31.65 6.94 8.46
N MET A 235 31.54 5.69 8.04
CA MET A 235 31.73 4.51 8.91
C MET A 235 33.19 4.19 9.23
N GLY A 236 34.17 4.91 8.66
CA GLY A 236 35.60 4.62 8.84
C GLY A 236 36.03 3.27 8.25
N LYS A 237 35.33 2.78 7.21
CA LYS A 237 35.56 1.47 6.60
C LYS A 237 36.21 1.59 5.22
N LYS A 238 37.37 0.96 5.03
CA LYS A 238 37.98 0.76 3.71
C LYS A 238 37.16 -0.28 2.94
N ARG A 239 36.55 0.10 1.81
CA ARG A 239 35.74 -0.76 0.93
C ARG A 239 36.21 -0.60 -0.51
N TRP A 240 36.36 -1.72 -1.23
CA TRP A 240 36.70 -1.73 -2.65
C TRP A 240 35.41 -1.80 -3.46
N ILE A 241 35.03 -0.70 -4.10
CA ILE A 241 33.74 -0.57 -4.80
C ILE A 241 34.00 -0.27 -6.27
N PHE A 242 33.67 -1.21 -7.16
CA PHE A 242 33.91 -1.07 -8.59
C PHE A 242 32.68 -1.47 -9.41
N SER A 243 32.54 -0.85 -10.58
CA SER A 243 31.37 -1.00 -11.43
C SER A 243 31.61 -2.03 -12.52
N VAL A 244 30.60 -2.84 -12.84
CA VAL A 244 30.63 -3.79 -13.96
C VAL A 244 29.55 -3.47 -15.00
N PRO A 245 29.83 -3.66 -16.30
CA PRO A 245 28.95 -3.19 -17.37
C PRO A 245 27.67 -4.01 -17.51
N PHE A 246 27.61 -5.22 -16.95
CA PHE A 246 26.45 -6.10 -17.07
C PHE A 246 25.51 -5.97 -15.88
N PHE A 247 24.21 -5.99 -16.17
CA PHE A 247 23.15 -6.11 -15.17
C PHE A 247 22.67 -7.56 -15.15
N SER A 248 22.90 -8.27 -14.04
CA SER A 248 22.22 -9.52 -13.75
C SER A 248 21.18 -9.27 -12.65
N PRO A 249 19.88 -9.14 -13.00
CA PRO A 249 18.82 -8.95 -12.02
C PRO A 249 18.80 -10.06 -10.96
N GLY A 250 19.04 -11.32 -11.35
CA GLY A 250 19.05 -12.46 -10.44
C GLY A 250 20.17 -12.36 -9.39
N LEU A 251 21.39 -12.04 -9.83
CA LEU A 251 22.54 -11.89 -8.93
C LEU A 251 22.40 -10.66 -8.02
N SER A 252 21.87 -9.55 -8.56
CA SER A 252 21.62 -8.33 -7.80
C SER A 252 20.58 -8.56 -6.70
N LYS A 253 19.50 -9.30 -7.00
CA LYS A 253 18.46 -9.66 -6.02
C LYS A 253 18.98 -10.56 -4.92
N LEU A 254 19.79 -11.57 -5.27
CA LEU A 254 20.42 -12.47 -4.29
C LEU A 254 21.37 -11.71 -3.36
N TRP A 255 22.23 -10.85 -3.92
CA TRP A 255 23.23 -10.11 -3.17
C TRP A 255 22.62 -9.04 -2.25
N VAL A 256 21.69 -8.23 -2.78
CA VAL A 256 20.99 -7.20 -1.99
C VAL A 256 20.10 -7.83 -0.93
N GLY A 257 19.38 -8.92 -1.25
CA GLY A 257 18.51 -9.60 -0.29
C GLY A 257 19.28 -10.28 0.85
N TYR A 258 20.38 -10.97 0.52
CA TYR A 258 21.17 -11.69 1.52
C TYR A 258 21.95 -10.74 2.44
N PHE A 259 22.67 -9.76 1.88
CA PHE A 259 23.53 -8.90 2.69
C PHE A 259 22.79 -7.68 3.26
N GLY A 260 21.77 -7.18 2.56
CA GLY A 260 20.93 -6.07 3.00
C GLY A 260 19.88 -6.41 4.05
N GLU A 261 19.76 -7.68 4.46
CA GLU A 261 18.80 -8.18 5.47
C GLU A 261 17.34 -7.81 5.19
N SER A 262 17.00 -7.62 3.91
CA SER A 262 15.67 -7.26 3.47
C SER A 262 14.92 -8.51 2.98
N PRO A 263 13.65 -8.71 3.35
CA PRO A 263 12.86 -9.83 2.81
C PRO A 263 12.91 -9.86 1.28
N SER A 264 13.10 -11.04 0.69
CA SER A 264 13.26 -11.20 -0.78
C SER A 264 12.10 -10.60 -1.58
N GLN A 265 10.89 -10.58 -1.00
CA GLN A 265 9.69 -9.96 -1.55
C GLN A 265 9.80 -8.43 -1.72
N LEU A 266 10.62 -7.77 -0.89
CA LEU A 266 10.91 -6.33 -0.98
C LEU A 266 12.02 -6.03 -1.99
N VAL A 267 13.00 -6.93 -2.09
CA VAL A 267 14.24 -6.69 -2.83
C VAL A 267 14.00 -6.62 -4.34
N SER A 268 13.16 -7.51 -4.90
CA SER A 268 12.96 -7.54 -6.35
C SER A 268 12.33 -6.25 -6.90
N PRO A 269 11.20 -5.75 -6.37
CA PRO A 269 10.60 -4.52 -6.88
C PRO A 269 11.45 -3.28 -6.59
N LEU A 270 12.15 -3.24 -5.45
CA LEU A 270 13.05 -2.15 -5.12
C LEU A 270 14.24 -2.09 -6.08
N VAL A 271 15.00 -3.18 -6.26
CA VAL A 271 16.15 -3.22 -7.19
C VAL A 271 15.74 -2.87 -8.62
N GLU A 272 14.56 -3.33 -9.07
CA GLU A 272 14.03 -2.96 -10.38
C GLU A 272 13.70 -1.47 -10.50
N SER A 273 13.34 -0.80 -9.40
CA SER A 273 13.13 0.66 -9.39
C SER A 273 14.44 1.46 -9.37
N LEU A 274 15.53 0.91 -8.79
CA LEU A 274 16.81 1.62 -8.65
C LEU A 274 17.55 1.83 -9.99
N LYS A 275 17.15 1.16 -11.06
CA LYS A 275 17.77 1.33 -12.39
C LYS A 275 17.49 2.69 -13.02
N HIS A 276 16.41 3.35 -12.61
CA HIS A 276 15.96 4.60 -13.19
C HIS A 276 16.65 5.81 -12.54
N THR A 277 16.81 6.89 -13.30
CA THR A 277 17.25 8.18 -12.74
C THR A 277 16.09 8.84 -11.99
N MET A 278 16.30 9.15 -10.71
CA MET A 278 15.28 9.58 -9.76
C MET A 278 15.66 10.89 -9.09
N THR A 279 15.89 11.92 -9.89
CA THR A 279 16.21 13.28 -9.43
C THR A 279 14.95 14.16 -9.43
N VAL A 280 14.98 15.26 -8.68
CA VAL A 280 13.90 16.24 -8.57
C VAL A 280 13.78 17.05 -9.86
N SER A 281 12.56 17.23 -10.36
CA SER A 281 12.21 18.10 -11.49
C SER A 281 12.10 19.54 -11.00
N GLN A 282 12.62 20.48 -11.77
CA GLN A 282 12.52 21.91 -11.44
C GLN A 282 11.06 22.41 -11.40
N GLU A 283 10.16 21.78 -12.17
CA GLU A 283 8.74 22.10 -12.17
C GLU A 283 8.04 21.62 -10.89
N LEU A 284 8.40 20.43 -10.39
CA LEU A 284 7.79 19.78 -9.22
C LEU A 284 8.55 20.06 -7.93
N SER A 285 9.65 20.81 -7.95
CA SER A 285 10.46 21.01 -6.76
C SER A 285 9.70 21.76 -5.67
N PHE A 286 9.93 21.36 -4.42
CA PHE A 286 9.38 22.05 -3.25
C PHE A 286 9.92 23.49 -3.16
N LYS A 287 9.02 24.46 -3.06
CA LYS A 287 9.33 25.92 -3.07
C LYS A 287 8.70 26.69 -1.92
N GLN A 288 7.87 26.03 -1.12
CA GLN A 288 7.01 26.70 -0.12
C GLN A 288 7.79 27.19 1.11
N LYS A 289 9.00 26.68 1.33
CA LYS A 289 9.86 27.08 2.44
C LYS A 289 11.32 26.95 2.04
N ASN A 290 12.15 27.91 2.44
CA ASN A 290 13.59 27.77 2.31
C ASN A 290 14.09 26.73 3.34
N ILE A 291 14.65 25.63 2.86
CA ILE A 291 15.19 24.55 3.69
C ILE A 291 16.71 24.66 3.69
N SER A 292 17.31 24.81 4.87
CA SER A 292 18.76 24.62 5.03
C SER A 292 19.04 23.12 5.03
N TYR A 293 19.16 22.52 3.84
CA TYR A 293 19.27 21.07 3.68
C TYR A 293 20.47 20.49 4.44
N GLN A 294 20.22 19.38 5.14
CA GLN A 294 21.28 18.60 5.78
C GLN A 294 22.01 17.79 4.72
N SER A 295 23.34 17.82 4.74
CA SER A 295 24.15 17.06 3.79
C SER A 295 23.94 15.55 3.96
N TYR A 296 24.25 14.79 2.90
CA TYR A 296 24.16 13.33 2.95
C TYR A 296 25.04 12.75 4.07
N ASP A 297 26.30 13.17 4.19
CA ASP A 297 27.21 12.65 5.22
C ASP A 297 26.72 12.94 6.64
N GLU A 298 26.16 14.12 6.88
CA GLU A 298 25.54 14.45 8.18
C GLU A 298 24.34 13.54 8.45
N ALA A 299 23.48 13.31 7.46
CA ALA A 299 22.31 12.44 7.61
C ALA A 299 22.73 10.99 7.93
N VAL A 300 23.77 10.48 7.23
CA VAL A 300 24.40 9.19 7.50
C VAL A 300 24.96 9.16 8.92
N LYS A 301 25.69 10.19 9.35
CA LYS A 301 26.28 10.28 10.70
C LYS A 301 25.20 10.22 11.77
N ILE A 302 24.11 10.99 11.64
CA ILE A 302 22.97 10.96 12.57
C ILE A 302 22.33 9.57 12.60
N ALA A 303 22.12 8.96 11.43
CA ALA A 303 21.51 7.64 11.32
C ALA A 303 22.35 6.53 11.96
N LEU A 304 23.69 6.67 11.95
CA LEU A 304 24.61 5.73 12.60
C LEU A 304 24.76 5.97 14.12
N GLN A 305 24.63 7.21 14.57
CA GLN A 305 24.84 7.60 15.96
C GLN A 305 23.58 7.51 16.82
N SER A 306 22.39 7.65 16.24
CA SER A 306 21.12 7.57 16.97
C SER A 306 20.95 6.15 17.54
N LYS A 307 21.05 6.03 18.86
CA LYS A 307 20.94 4.75 19.57
C LYS A 307 19.49 4.33 19.81
N GLU A 308 18.55 5.27 19.79
CA GLU A 308 17.16 5.03 20.15
C GLU A 308 16.20 5.67 19.13
N GLU A 309 15.30 4.84 18.58
CA GLU A 309 14.16 5.30 17.80
C GLU A 309 13.03 5.74 18.75
N PRO A 310 12.11 6.64 18.32
CA PRO A 310 10.97 7.03 19.14
C PRO A 310 10.20 5.83 19.66
N VAL A 311 9.89 5.86 20.97
CA VAL A 311 9.26 4.75 21.67
C VAL A 311 7.86 4.53 21.12
N LEU A 312 7.61 3.31 20.65
CA LEU A 312 6.27 2.89 20.21
C LEU A 312 5.43 2.40 21.40
N PRO A 313 4.09 2.53 21.33
CA PRO A 313 3.22 1.93 22.33
C PRO A 313 3.31 0.40 22.33
N LYS A 314 2.94 -0.22 23.45
CA LYS A 314 2.77 -1.67 23.50
C LYS A 314 1.42 -2.02 22.89
N PHE A 315 1.44 -3.03 22.02
CA PHE A 315 0.24 -3.52 21.34
C PHE A 315 -0.21 -4.84 21.93
N ARG A 316 -1.53 -5.06 21.98
CA ARG A 316 -2.09 -6.37 22.34
C ARG A 316 -1.56 -7.44 21.37
N SER A 317 -0.97 -8.50 21.92
CA SER A 317 -0.53 -9.63 21.11
C SER A 317 -1.74 -10.44 20.65
N LEU A 318 -1.78 -10.78 19.35
CA LEU A 318 -2.80 -11.68 18.83
C LEU A 318 -2.33 -13.12 19.11
N LYS A 319 -3.05 -13.84 19.98
CA LYS A 319 -2.68 -15.19 20.45
C LYS A 319 -2.55 -16.24 19.34
N THR A 320 -3.15 -16.02 18.16
CA THR A 320 -3.05 -16.94 17.01
C THR A 320 -3.27 -16.17 15.71
N GLN A 321 -2.46 -16.44 14.67
CA GLN A 321 -2.88 -16.13 13.30
C GLN A 321 -4.11 -16.99 13.01
N LYS A 322 -5.28 -16.35 12.89
CA LYS A 322 -6.46 -17.04 12.36
C LYS A 322 -6.09 -17.56 10.97
N ASN A 323 -6.60 -18.73 10.58
CA ASN A 323 -6.50 -19.25 9.21
C ASN A 323 -7.34 -18.39 8.25
N THR A 324 -7.15 -17.08 8.26
CA THR A 324 -7.85 -16.12 7.42
C THR A 324 -7.16 -16.04 6.08
N VAL A 325 -7.99 -15.93 5.07
CA VAL A 325 -7.59 -15.84 3.68
C VAL A 325 -8.00 -14.48 3.17
N ARG A 326 -7.06 -13.84 2.49
CA ARG A 326 -7.34 -12.71 1.62
C ARG A 326 -6.97 -13.08 0.20
N SER A 327 -7.86 -12.76 -0.73
CA SER A 327 -7.67 -13.01 -2.17
C SER A 327 -8.10 -11.74 -2.89
N ILE A 328 -7.20 -11.12 -3.66
CA ILE A 328 -7.46 -9.87 -4.37
C ILE A 328 -7.04 -10.07 -5.82
N GLN A 329 -7.99 -9.89 -6.75
CA GLN A 329 -7.73 -10.00 -8.18
C GLN A 329 -8.20 -8.74 -8.89
N ARG A 330 -7.24 -8.00 -9.45
CA ARG A 330 -7.51 -6.93 -10.40
C ARG A 330 -7.84 -7.48 -11.78
N MET A 331 -8.90 -6.92 -12.38
CA MET A 331 -9.37 -7.27 -13.72
C MET A 331 -9.51 -5.98 -14.54
N ALA A 332 -8.98 -5.99 -15.76
CA ALA A 332 -9.13 -4.85 -16.68
C ALA A 332 -10.62 -4.59 -16.97
N ASN A 333 -11.03 -3.32 -16.98
CA ASN A 333 -12.38 -2.91 -17.28
C ASN A 333 -12.45 -2.16 -18.62
N LEU A 334 -12.03 -2.84 -19.69
CA LEU A 334 -11.87 -2.27 -21.04
C LEU A 334 -13.14 -1.65 -21.66
N ARG A 335 -14.28 -1.74 -20.98
CA ARG A 335 -15.59 -1.28 -21.47
C ARG A 335 -16.38 -0.48 -20.43
N GLY A 336 -15.72 0.03 -19.37
CA GLY A 336 -16.33 0.92 -18.39
C GLY A 336 -17.57 0.33 -17.70
N ARG A 337 -17.56 -0.97 -17.38
CA ARG A 337 -18.67 -1.61 -16.67
C ARG A 337 -18.58 -1.31 -15.19
N SER A 338 -19.71 -1.06 -14.54
CA SER A 338 -19.74 -0.79 -13.11
C SER A 338 -19.46 -2.06 -12.29
N ALA A 339 -19.05 -1.88 -11.03
CA ALA A 339 -18.94 -2.99 -10.08
C ALA A 339 -20.29 -3.71 -9.88
N PHE A 340 -21.40 -2.98 -9.93
CA PHE A 340 -22.75 -3.57 -9.95
C PHE A 340 -22.95 -4.57 -11.10
N TRP A 341 -22.55 -4.20 -12.32
CA TRP A 341 -22.66 -5.09 -13.47
C TRP A 341 -21.78 -6.32 -13.32
N ALA A 342 -20.52 -6.14 -12.91
CA ALA A 342 -19.60 -7.25 -12.67
C ALA A 342 -20.17 -8.21 -11.62
N ALA A 343 -20.51 -7.73 -10.42
CA ALA A 343 -21.04 -8.57 -9.35
C ALA A 343 -22.28 -9.38 -9.79
N ASN A 344 -23.26 -8.74 -10.42
CA ASN A 344 -24.45 -9.45 -10.90
C ASN A 344 -24.12 -10.46 -11.99
N ARG A 345 -23.16 -10.14 -12.87
CA ARG A 345 -22.76 -11.07 -13.91
C ARG A 345 -22.02 -12.28 -13.37
N TYR A 346 -21.25 -12.14 -12.28
CA TYR A 346 -20.59 -13.24 -11.60
C TYR A 346 -21.59 -14.30 -11.11
N LYS A 347 -22.71 -13.87 -10.51
CA LYS A 347 -23.79 -14.74 -10.02
C LYS A 347 -24.34 -15.65 -11.12
N VAL A 348 -24.47 -15.12 -12.34
CA VAL A 348 -25.00 -15.85 -13.49
C VAL A 348 -23.91 -16.66 -14.21
N TRP A 349 -22.73 -16.09 -14.35
CA TRP A 349 -21.61 -16.71 -15.06
C TRP A 349 -21.12 -17.98 -14.36
N LEU A 350 -20.94 -17.94 -13.03
CA LEU A 350 -20.33 -19.06 -12.31
C LEU A 350 -21.12 -20.37 -12.48
N PRO A 351 -22.45 -20.42 -12.28
CA PRO A 351 -23.25 -21.62 -12.55
C PRO A 351 -23.32 -21.97 -14.03
N THR A 352 -23.34 -20.98 -14.93
CA THR A 352 -23.39 -21.25 -16.38
C THR A 352 -22.10 -21.92 -16.86
N PHE A 353 -20.96 -21.43 -16.39
CA PHE A 353 -19.64 -21.97 -16.72
C PHE A 353 -19.44 -23.38 -16.14
N PHE A 354 -20.03 -23.64 -14.97
CA PHE A 354 -20.00 -24.94 -14.29
C PHE A 354 -21.37 -25.63 -14.32
N LYS A 355 -22.09 -25.62 -15.47
CA LYS A 355 -23.50 -26.06 -15.58
C LYS A 355 -23.84 -27.38 -14.90
N SER A 356 -22.93 -28.36 -14.93
CA SER A 356 -23.11 -29.70 -14.35
C SER A 356 -22.58 -29.83 -12.92
N ILE A 357 -21.86 -28.84 -12.41
CA ILE A 357 -21.10 -28.90 -11.15
C ILE A 357 -21.61 -27.88 -10.12
N ILE A 358 -21.95 -26.65 -10.54
CA ILE A 358 -22.39 -25.58 -9.64
C ILE A 358 -23.79 -25.12 -10.03
N LYS A 359 -24.71 -25.16 -9.06
CA LYS A 359 -26.04 -24.54 -9.18
C LYS A 359 -26.11 -23.35 -8.23
N ALA A 360 -26.68 -22.23 -8.67
CA ALA A 360 -26.99 -21.11 -7.78
C ALA A 360 -28.49 -20.93 -7.63
N LYS A 361 -28.92 -20.55 -6.43
CA LYS A 361 -30.29 -20.10 -6.13
C LYS A 361 -30.19 -18.80 -5.34
N GLU A 362 -31.03 -17.83 -5.67
CA GLU A 362 -31.20 -16.59 -4.90
C GLU A 362 -32.57 -16.63 -4.24
N ASP A 363 -32.63 -16.35 -2.94
CA ASP A 363 -33.89 -16.29 -2.19
C ASP A 363 -34.48 -14.88 -2.16
N GLU A 364 -35.67 -14.72 -1.57
CA GLU A 364 -36.37 -13.44 -1.44
C GLU A 364 -35.57 -12.39 -0.64
N LYS A 365 -34.66 -12.84 0.24
CA LYS A 365 -33.77 -12.00 1.04
C LYS A 365 -32.47 -11.66 0.29
N LYS A 366 -32.38 -11.96 -1.01
CA LYS A 366 -31.19 -11.75 -1.87
C LYS A 366 -29.95 -12.49 -1.35
N VAL A 367 -30.14 -13.61 -0.68
CA VAL A 367 -29.06 -14.52 -0.31
C VAL A 367 -28.82 -15.49 -1.45
N ILE A 368 -27.59 -15.48 -1.98
CA ILE A 368 -27.18 -16.34 -3.09
C ILE A 368 -26.52 -17.57 -2.50
N SER A 369 -27.10 -18.74 -2.76
CA SER A 369 -26.60 -20.03 -2.31
C SER A 369 -26.06 -20.83 -3.50
N PHE A 370 -24.78 -21.22 -3.42
CA PHE A 370 -24.12 -22.07 -4.40
C PHE A 370 -24.10 -23.52 -3.90
N TYR A 371 -24.51 -24.46 -4.76
CA TYR A 371 -24.59 -25.89 -4.48
C TYR A 371 -23.63 -26.64 -5.39
N LEU A 372 -22.95 -27.65 -4.85
CA LEU A 372 -22.07 -28.53 -5.62
C LEU A 372 -22.83 -29.80 -6.00
N PHE A 373 -22.86 -30.14 -7.29
CA PHE A 373 -23.59 -31.26 -7.87
C PHE A 373 -25.06 -31.32 -7.40
N SER A 374 -25.48 -32.44 -6.81
CA SER A 374 -26.81 -32.69 -6.25
C SER A 374 -26.84 -32.60 -4.71
N ILE A 375 -25.79 -32.05 -4.09
CA ILE A 375 -25.73 -31.90 -2.63
C ILE A 375 -26.75 -30.85 -2.19
N LYS A 376 -27.67 -31.23 -1.29
CA LYS A 376 -28.75 -30.36 -0.79
C LYS A 376 -28.25 -29.21 0.11
N LYS A 377 -27.07 -29.35 0.73
CA LYS A 377 -26.45 -28.30 1.56
C LYS A 377 -25.62 -27.36 0.67
N PRO A 378 -25.75 -26.03 0.82
CA PRO A 378 -24.97 -25.09 0.05
C PRO A 378 -23.48 -25.18 0.41
N MET A 379 -22.64 -25.06 -0.60
CA MET A 379 -21.19 -24.95 -0.48
C MET A 379 -20.77 -23.59 0.06
N LEU A 380 -21.44 -22.53 -0.40
CA LEU A 380 -21.19 -21.14 -0.04
C LEU A 380 -22.50 -20.36 -0.11
N GLN A 381 -22.72 -19.46 0.85
CA GLN A 381 -23.83 -18.51 0.87
C GLN A 381 -23.30 -17.09 0.96
N LEU A 382 -23.85 -16.21 0.13
CA LEU A 382 -23.49 -14.81 0.01
C LEU A 382 -24.72 -13.93 0.24
N SER A 383 -24.69 -13.10 1.27
CA SER A 383 -25.77 -12.14 1.55
C SER A 383 -25.35 -10.74 1.13
N TRP A 384 -26.11 -10.11 0.24
CA TRP A 384 -25.81 -8.76 -0.25
C TRP A 384 -25.95 -7.72 0.86
N VAL A 385 -24.97 -6.83 0.99
CA VAL A 385 -24.95 -5.77 2.00
C VAL A 385 -25.39 -4.45 1.36
N LYS A 386 -26.70 -4.18 1.40
CA LYS A 386 -27.31 -3.02 0.74
C LYS A 386 -26.69 -1.69 1.19
N ASP A 387 -26.56 -1.49 2.50
CA ASP A 387 -26.15 -0.19 3.06
C ASP A 387 -24.66 0.13 2.86
N ARG A 388 -23.88 -0.82 2.35
CA ARG A 388 -22.46 -0.65 2.04
C ARG A 388 -22.13 -1.00 0.58
N SER A 389 -23.15 -1.05 -0.27
CA SER A 389 -23.03 -1.28 -1.71
C SER A 389 -23.58 -0.09 -2.50
N ASP A 390 -22.83 0.35 -3.50
CA ASP A 390 -23.18 1.40 -4.45
C ASP A 390 -22.82 0.97 -5.90
N LYS A 391 -23.02 1.82 -6.91
CA LYS A 391 -22.70 1.45 -8.30
C LYS A 391 -21.22 1.04 -8.50
N LYS A 392 -20.30 1.69 -7.78
CA LYS A 392 -18.84 1.49 -7.84
C LYS A 392 -18.36 0.40 -6.88
N ARG A 393 -19.19 -0.10 -5.96
CA ARG A 393 -18.81 -1.17 -5.02
C ARG A 393 -19.99 -2.06 -4.65
N GLN A 394 -19.82 -3.37 -4.78
CA GLN A 394 -20.82 -4.37 -4.37
C GLN A 394 -20.23 -5.28 -3.33
N LEU A 395 -20.90 -5.39 -2.17
CA LEU A 395 -20.42 -6.14 -1.02
C LEU A 395 -21.36 -7.29 -0.68
N PHE A 396 -20.79 -8.45 -0.38
CA PHE A 396 -21.52 -9.66 0.01
C PHE A 396 -20.87 -10.30 1.23
N TYR A 397 -21.60 -10.44 2.33
CA TYR A 397 -21.13 -11.22 3.46
C TYR A 397 -21.12 -12.71 3.14
N ILE A 398 -20.09 -13.42 3.61
CA ILE A 398 -20.02 -14.87 3.55
C ILE A 398 -20.76 -15.41 4.76
N THR A 399 -22.04 -15.74 4.57
CA THR A 399 -22.99 -16.03 5.66
C THR A 399 -23.15 -17.50 5.98
N GLY A 400 -22.62 -18.40 5.15
CA GLY A 400 -22.73 -19.83 5.40
C GLY A 400 -22.23 -20.72 4.27
N GLY A 401 -22.53 -22.01 4.40
CA GLY A 401 -22.09 -23.07 3.52
C GLY A 401 -21.01 -23.96 4.13
N TYR A 402 -20.91 -25.21 3.67
CA TYR A 402 -20.03 -26.20 4.29
C TYR A 402 -18.52 -25.91 4.09
N LEU A 403 -18.15 -24.94 3.23
CA LEU A 403 -16.76 -24.47 3.10
C LEU A 403 -16.36 -23.44 4.15
N VAL A 404 -17.32 -22.86 4.87
CA VAL A 404 -17.10 -21.72 5.76
C VAL A 404 -16.99 -22.21 7.20
N SER A 405 -15.89 -21.86 7.88
CA SER A 405 -15.74 -22.12 9.31
C SER A 405 -16.40 -21.05 10.18
N ARG A 406 -16.37 -19.78 9.75
CA ARG A 406 -16.94 -18.63 10.47
C ARG A 406 -17.87 -17.81 9.58
N ALA A 407 -19.18 -18.00 9.78
CA ALA A 407 -20.20 -17.20 9.12
C ALA A 407 -20.15 -15.72 9.59
N ASN A 408 -20.53 -14.80 8.70
CA ASN A 408 -20.66 -13.36 8.95
C ASN A 408 -19.35 -12.65 9.35
N TYR A 409 -18.21 -13.31 9.15
CA TYR A 409 -16.89 -12.74 9.44
C TYR A 409 -16.17 -12.29 8.15
N GLY A 410 -16.16 -13.15 7.12
CA GLY A 410 -15.58 -12.83 5.82
C GLY A 410 -16.57 -12.17 4.85
N TRP A 411 -16.06 -11.48 3.84
CA TRP A 411 -16.87 -10.89 2.77
C TRP A 411 -16.19 -11.03 1.40
N LEU A 412 -17.02 -11.04 0.35
CA LEU A 412 -16.63 -10.87 -1.04
C LEU A 412 -17.06 -9.47 -1.50
N GLU A 413 -16.19 -8.77 -2.20
CA GLU A 413 -16.54 -7.50 -2.83
C GLU A 413 -16.09 -7.44 -4.30
N PHE A 414 -16.89 -6.73 -5.10
CA PHE A 414 -16.50 -6.23 -6.41
C PHE A 414 -16.41 -4.72 -6.32
N ARG A 415 -15.31 -4.14 -6.81
CA ARG A 415 -15.04 -2.71 -6.67
C ARG A 415 -14.45 -2.14 -7.94
N GLU A 416 -14.95 -1.00 -8.32
CA GLU A 416 -14.41 -0.14 -9.36
C GLU A 416 -13.30 0.76 -8.78
N VAL A 417 -12.14 0.78 -9.42
CA VAL A 417 -10.96 1.55 -8.99
C VAL A 417 -10.29 2.23 -10.17
N LEU A 418 -9.52 3.30 -9.90
CA LEU A 418 -8.85 4.14 -10.90
C LEU A 418 -9.83 4.62 -11.98
N ASP A 419 -10.88 5.32 -11.55
CA ASP A 419 -11.94 5.89 -12.42
C ASP A 419 -12.54 4.89 -13.42
N GLY A 420 -12.78 3.67 -12.94
CA GLY A 420 -13.40 2.65 -13.76
C GLY A 420 -12.46 1.93 -14.71
N LYS A 421 -11.14 2.18 -14.66
CA LYS A 421 -10.16 1.44 -15.47
C LYS A 421 -10.07 -0.03 -15.08
N TYR A 422 -10.31 -0.37 -13.80
CA TYR A 422 -10.26 -1.74 -13.31
C TYR A 422 -11.44 -2.10 -12.41
N ILE A 423 -11.77 -3.40 -12.40
CA ILE A 423 -12.60 -4.02 -11.38
C ILE A 423 -11.72 -4.91 -10.50
N ILE A 424 -11.70 -4.66 -9.20
CA ILE A 424 -11.13 -5.57 -8.20
C ILE A 424 -12.24 -6.50 -7.72
N SER A 425 -11.95 -7.79 -7.68
CA SER A 425 -12.70 -8.75 -6.86
C SER A 425 -11.83 -9.12 -5.66
N ALA A 426 -12.36 -8.98 -4.46
CA ALA A 426 -11.62 -9.26 -3.24
C ALA A 426 -12.44 -10.09 -2.25
N ILE A 427 -11.83 -11.17 -1.74
CA ILE A 427 -12.29 -11.91 -0.56
C ILE A 427 -11.45 -11.48 0.62
N HIS A 428 -12.10 -11.14 1.72
CA HIS A 428 -11.46 -10.73 2.96
C HIS A 428 -11.91 -11.60 4.12
N GLU A 429 -10.99 -11.81 5.07
CA GLU A 429 -11.24 -12.48 6.35
C GLU A 429 -11.93 -13.86 6.22
N PHE A 430 -11.79 -14.53 5.06
CA PHE A 430 -12.43 -15.83 4.85
C PHE A 430 -11.71 -16.92 5.66
N VAL A 431 -12.47 -17.74 6.39
CA VAL A 431 -11.91 -18.85 7.17
C VAL A 431 -12.43 -20.17 6.60
N PRO A 432 -11.56 -20.98 5.95
CA PRO A 432 -11.96 -22.25 5.38
C PRO A 432 -12.26 -23.27 6.49
N LYS A 433 -13.24 -24.15 6.24
CA LYS A 433 -13.56 -25.28 7.13
C LYS A 433 -12.60 -26.45 6.99
N ILE A 434 -12.00 -26.62 5.81
CA ILE A 434 -11.09 -27.74 5.52
C ILE A 434 -9.68 -27.50 6.10
N PRO A 435 -8.91 -28.57 6.37
CA PRO A 435 -7.53 -28.45 6.87
C PRO A 435 -6.67 -27.54 6.00
N TRP A 436 -5.83 -26.72 6.64
CA TRP A 436 -5.09 -25.63 5.98
C TRP A 436 -4.26 -26.08 4.78
N LEU A 437 -3.50 -27.17 4.91
CA LEU A 437 -2.66 -27.69 3.82
C LEU A 437 -3.50 -28.15 2.61
N ILE A 438 -4.67 -28.74 2.86
CA ILE A 438 -5.59 -29.14 1.80
C ILE A 438 -6.16 -27.89 1.13
N TYR A 439 -6.58 -26.90 1.92
CA TYR A 439 -7.12 -25.64 1.40
C TYR A 439 -6.16 -24.94 0.43
N VAL A 440 -4.91 -24.75 0.86
CA VAL A 440 -3.88 -24.05 0.08
C VAL A 440 -3.59 -24.76 -1.25
N ASN A 441 -3.59 -26.10 -1.25
CA ASN A 441 -3.27 -26.89 -2.45
C ASN A 441 -4.48 -27.19 -3.35
N THR A 442 -5.71 -26.89 -2.89
CA THR A 442 -6.95 -27.18 -3.64
C THR A 442 -7.80 -25.94 -3.86
N GLN A 443 -8.65 -25.56 -2.89
CA GLN A 443 -9.63 -24.48 -3.02
C GLN A 443 -8.98 -23.13 -3.34
N ALA A 444 -7.84 -22.80 -2.71
CA ALA A 444 -7.15 -21.55 -2.98
C ALA A 444 -6.66 -21.45 -4.44
N ARG A 445 -6.15 -22.55 -5.01
CA ARG A 445 -5.72 -22.62 -6.42
C ARG A 445 -6.91 -22.60 -7.38
N LEU A 446 -7.95 -23.36 -7.06
CA LEU A 446 -9.18 -23.40 -7.85
C LEU A 446 -9.85 -22.02 -7.88
N HIS A 447 -9.93 -21.34 -6.74
CA HIS A 447 -10.48 -19.99 -6.64
C HIS A 447 -9.74 -19.01 -7.56
N LEU A 448 -8.40 -18.99 -7.50
CA LEU A 448 -7.60 -18.17 -8.41
C LEU A 448 -7.87 -18.49 -9.88
N TRP A 449 -7.93 -19.77 -10.23
CA TRP A 449 -8.25 -20.20 -11.59
C TRP A 449 -9.64 -19.71 -12.03
N VAL A 450 -10.65 -19.82 -11.16
CA VAL A 450 -12.01 -19.34 -11.43
C VAL A 450 -12.00 -17.82 -11.66
N MET A 451 -11.32 -17.06 -10.81
CA MET A 451 -11.24 -15.60 -10.94
C MET A 451 -10.52 -15.18 -12.23
N ASN A 452 -9.46 -15.89 -12.63
CA ASN A 452 -8.79 -15.67 -13.91
C ASN A 452 -9.69 -15.98 -15.12
N ARG A 453 -10.52 -17.03 -15.04
CA ARG A 453 -11.51 -17.34 -16.08
C ARG A 453 -12.61 -16.28 -16.14
N TYR A 454 -13.03 -15.78 -14.98
CA TYR A 454 -14.00 -14.70 -14.89
C TYR A 454 -13.46 -13.39 -15.47
N ALA A 455 -12.19 -13.04 -15.20
CA ALA A 455 -11.53 -11.89 -15.80
C ALA A 455 -11.51 -11.97 -17.34
N LYS A 456 -11.15 -13.13 -17.90
CA LYS A 456 -11.20 -13.37 -19.36
C LYS A 456 -12.61 -13.22 -19.91
N TYR A 457 -13.60 -13.69 -19.17
CA TYR A 457 -15.00 -13.56 -19.52
C TYR A 457 -15.47 -12.10 -19.55
N LEU A 458 -15.11 -11.29 -18.55
CA LEU A 458 -15.42 -9.85 -18.51
C LEU A 458 -14.86 -9.12 -19.73
N ASN A 459 -13.63 -9.47 -20.13
CA ASN A 459 -13.00 -8.94 -21.33
C ASN A 459 -13.74 -9.38 -22.62
N ALA A 460 -14.28 -10.60 -22.68
CA ALA A 460 -14.94 -11.14 -23.85
C ALA A 460 -16.39 -10.63 -24.05
N VAL A 461 -17.24 -10.65 -23.01
CA VAL A 461 -18.70 -10.55 -23.18
C VAL A 461 -19.26 -9.15 -23.47
N GLY A 462 -18.45 -8.10 -23.43
CA GLY A 462 -18.86 -6.82 -24.04
C GLY A 462 -18.80 -6.77 -25.58
N ARG A 463 -18.59 -7.93 -26.22
CA ARG A 463 -19.10 -8.43 -27.51
C ARG A 463 -20.33 -7.87 -28.24
N ARG A 464 -20.95 -6.72 -27.91
CA ARG A 464 -22.11 -6.22 -28.70
C ARG A 464 -22.01 -4.72 -28.93
N LYS A 465 -21.71 -4.36 -30.18
CA LYS A 465 -22.09 -3.06 -30.76
C LYS A 465 -23.59 -2.89 -30.53
N SER A 466 -23.98 -1.73 -30.02
CA SER A 466 -25.33 -1.20 -30.19
C SER A 466 -25.58 -1.00 -31.68
N THR A 467 -26.11 -2.01 -32.36
CA THR A 467 -26.94 -1.75 -33.54
C THR A 467 -28.32 -1.35 -33.00
N VAL A 468 -28.49 -0.04 -32.83
CA VAL A 468 -29.79 0.61 -32.92
C VAL A 468 -29.88 1.09 -34.36
N LYS A 469 -30.76 0.47 -35.14
CA LYS A 469 -31.53 1.15 -36.18
C LYS A 469 -32.93 1.32 -35.61
#